data_AF-A0A947J3G2-F1
#
_entry.id   AF-A0A947J3G2-F1
#
_cell.length_a   1.000
_cell.length_b   1.000
_cell.length_c   1.000
_cell.angle_alpha   90.00
_cell.angle_beta   90.00
_cell.angle_gamma   90.00
#
_symmetry.space_group_name_H-M   'P 1'
#
loop_
_entity.id
_entity.type
_entity.pdbx_description
1 polymer ?
#
loop_
_entity_poly.entity_id
_entity_poly.type
_entity_poly.pdbx_seq_one_letter_code
_entity_poly.pdbx_strand_id
1 'polypeptide(L)' 'LGISPLEVANEGKAVLVVAEQAAEHVLKRLQKHPLGRNTAIIGRVTDEHRGRVILDTRVGGRRFLDMPLGDPVPRIC' A
#
# COMPACT_ATOMS: atom_id res chain seq x y z
N LEU A 1 18.94 -0.83 9.44
CA LEU A 1 18.67 -1.96 8.51
C LEU A 1 18.93 -1.60 7.06
N GLY A 2 18.61 -0.37 6.60
CA GLY A 2 18.82 -0.04 5.18
C GLY A 2 17.86 -0.78 4.24
N ILE A 3 16.79 -1.34 4.79
CA ILE A 3 15.76 -2.12 4.09
C ILE A 3 14.53 -1.23 3.90
N SER A 4 13.93 -1.29 2.72
CA SER A 4 12.68 -0.60 2.43
C SER A 4 11.51 -1.30 3.16
N PRO A 5 10.68 -0.57 3.92
CA PRO A 5 9.50 -1.16 4.57
C PRO A 5 8.41 -1.58 3.56
N LEU A 6 8.49 -1.13 2.31
CA LEU A 6 7.57 -1.51 1.24
C LEU A 6 7.90 -2.88 0.62
N GLU A 7 9.03 -3.47 0.98
CA GLU A 7 9.56 -4.70 0.37
C GLU A 7 9.55 -5.90 1.33
N VAL A 8 9.07 -5.72 2.56
CA VAL A 8 9.06 -6.75 3.61
C VAL A 8 7.64 -7.25 3.85
N ALA A 9 7.52 -8.54 4.16
CA ALA A 9 6.27 -9.20 4.50
C ALA A 9 5.51 -8.50 5.64
N ASN A 10 4.17 -8.55 5.54
CA ASN A 10 3.25 -8.12 6.57
C ASN A 10 2.33 -9.30 6.93
N GLU A 11 2.26 -9.71 8.21
CA GLU A 11 1.48 -10.89 8.66
C GLU A 11 0.10 -10.55 9.26
N GLY A 12 -0.38 -9.32 9.07
CA GLY A 12 -1.63 -8.85 9.69
C GLY A 12 -2.20 -7.61 9.02
N LYS A 13 -2.01 -7.51 7.70
CA LYS A 13 -2.44 -6.39 6.86
C LYS A 13 -3.11 -6.92 5.60
N ALA A 14 -4.00 -6.11 5.05
CA ALA A 14 -4.62 -6.37 3.77
C ALA A 14 -4.53 -5.10 2.90
N VAL A 15 -4.34 -5.29 1.60
CA VAL A 15 -4.49 -4.25 0.59
C VAL A 15 -5.85 -4.46 -0.07
N LEU A 16 -6.65 -3.40 -0.18
CA LEU A 16 -8.00 -3.45 -0.71
C LEU A 16 -8.13 -2.48 -1.86
N VAL A 17 -8.76 -2.92 -2.94
CA VAL A 17 -9.23 -2.06 -4.03
C VAL A 17 -10.74 -1.99 -3.95
N VAL A 18 -11.28 -0.78 -3.89
CA VAL A 18 -12.72 -0.53 -3.74
C VAL A 18 -13.19 0.48 -4.78
N ALA A 19 -14.49 0.48 -5.05
CA ALA A 19 -15.10 1.52 -5.88
C ALA A 19 -14.90 2.90 -5.24
N GLU A 20 -14.62 3.92 -6.05
CA GLU A 20 -14.28 5.27 -5.58
C GLU A 20 -15.37 5.84 -4.65
N GLN A 21 -16.64 5.70 -5.04
CA GLN A 21 -17.79 6.16 -4.25
C GLN A 21 -17.94 5.45 -2.90
N ALA A 22 -17.30 4.30 -2.70
CA ALA A 22 -17.33 3.54 -1.46
C ALA A 22 -16.10 3.77 -0.56
N ALA A 23 -15.05 4.44 -1.06
CA ALA A 23 -13.75 4.52 -0.38
C ALA A 23 -13.84 5.09 1.04
N GLU A 24 -14.52 6.23 1.20
CA GLU A 24 -14.72 6.88 2.51
C GLU A 24 -15.56 6.04 3.48
N HIS A 25 -16.59 5.37 2.97
CA HIS A 25 -17.43 4.50 3.81
C HIS A 25 -16.64 3.29 4.32
N VAL A 26 -15.89 2.63 3.43
CA VAL A 26 -15.05 1.47 3.77
C VAL A 26 -13.95 1.88 4.75
N LEU A 27 -13.25 2.99 4.50
CA LEU A 27 -12.21 3.53 5.38
C LEU A 27 -12.74 3.71 6.81
N LYS A 28 -13.86 4.45 6.96
CA LYS A 28 -14.47 4.71 8.27
C LYS A 28 -14.94 3.43 8.96
N ARG A 29 -15.40 2.43 8.20
CA ARG A 29 -15.81 1.14 8.77
C ARG A 29 -14.61 0.35 9.29
N LEU A 30 -13.51 0.29 8.53
CA LEU A 30 -12.30 -0.43 8.90
C LEU A 30 -11.59 0.23 10.10
N GLN A 31 -11.55 1.55 10.16
CA GLN A 31 -10.98 2.29 11.29
C GLN A 31 -11.71 2.06 12.62
N LYS A 32 -12.98 1.64 12.60
CA LYS A 32 -13.72 1.24 13.81
C LYS A 32 -13.34 -0.15 14.32
N HIS A 33 -12.68 -0.98 13.50
CA HIS A 33 -12.23 -2.30 13.92
C HIS A 33 -10.88 -2.20 14.64
N PRO A 34 -10.64 -2.91 15.76
CA PRO A 34 -9.38 -2.80 16.51
C PRO A 34 -8.12 -3.04 15.66
N LEU A 35 -8.16 -4.00 14.73
CA LEU A 35 -7.05 -4.30 13.82
C LEU A 35 -6.93 -3.30 12.64
N GLY A 36 -7.99 -2.55 12.36
CA GLY A 36 -8.08 -1.61 11.23
C GLY A 36 -7.96 -0.14 11.62
N ARG A 37 -7.69 0.18 12.89
CA ARG A 37 -7.60 1.57 13.40
C ARG A 37 -6.71 2.51 12.57
N ASN A 38 -5.70 1.95 11.90
CA ASN A 38 -4.72 2.69 11.09
C ASN A 38 -4.95 2.52 9.57
N THR A 39 -6.13 2.06 9.13
CA THR A 39 -6.45 1.98 7.71
C THR A 39 -6.38 3.38 7.09
N ALA A 40 -5.83 3.46 5.88
CA ALA A 40 -5.68 4.69 5.11
C ALA A 40 -5.94 4.40 3.62
N ILE A 41 -6.44 5.41 2.91
CA ILE A 41 -6.41 5.43 1.45
C ILE A 41 -5.00 5.84 1.04
N ILE A 42 -4.31 5.00 0.26
CA ILE A 42 -2.90 5.19 -0.11
C ILE A 42 -2.68 5.45 -1.60
N GLY A 43 -3.75 5.54 -2.39
CA GLY A 43 -3.67 5.79 -3.83
C GLY A 43 -4.99 5.56 -4.55
N ARG A 44 -4.92 5.62 -5.88
CA ARG A 44 -6.04 5.38 -6.80
C ARG A 44 -5.56 4.64 -8.02
N VAL A 45 -6.47 3.86 -8.64
CA VAL A 45 -6.22 3.22 -9.94
C VAL A 45 -6.44 4.26 -11.04
N THR A 46 -5.57 4.29 -12.03
CA THR A 46 -5.69 5.15 -13.22
C THR A 46 -5.43 4.32 -14.48
N ASP A 47 -5.77 4.87 -15.64
CA ASP A 47 -5.46 4.27 -16.94
C ASP A 47 -4.02 4.57 -17.42
N GLU A 48 -3.30 5.42 -16.69
CA GLU A 48 -1.91 5.75 -16.97
C GLU A 48 -0.98 4.62 -16.49
N HIS A 49 0.07 4.31 -17.27
CA HIS A 49 1.11 3.34 -16.89
C HIS A 49 0.57 1.98 -16.41
N ARG A 50 -0.34 1.37 -17.19
CA ARG A 50 -0.96 0.08 -16.88
C ARG A 50 0.08 -0.97 -16.45
N GLY A 51 -0.21 -1.67 -15.36
CA GLY A 51 0.68 -2.70 -14.79
C GLY A 51 1.85 -2.15 -13.97
N ARG A 52 1.92 -0.84 -13.72
CA ARG A 52 2.94 -0.22 -12.87
C ARG A 52 2.31 0.49 -11.67
N VAL A 53 3.12 0.66 -10.63
CA VAL A 53 2.77 1.46 -9.44
C VAL A 53 3.68 2.68 -9.42
N ILE A 54 3.08 3.86 -9.21
CA ILE A 54 3.81 5.12 -9.05
C ILE A 54 3.67 5.56 -7.60
N LEU A 55 4.81 5.88 -6.99
CA LEU A 55 4.90 6.43 -5.65
C LEU A 55 5.12 7.95 -5.74
N ASP A 56 4.15 8.70 -5.20
CA ASP A 56 4.33 10.12 -4.92
C ASP A 56 5.16 10.27 -3.64
N THR A 57 6.29 10.99 -3.77
CA THR A 57 7.23 11.18 -2.67
C THR A 57 6.88 12.42 -1.86
N ARG A 58 7.29 12.44 -0.58
CA ARG A 58 7.05 13.57 0.32
C ARG A 58 7.63 14.91 -0.15
N VAL A 59 8.63 14.87 -1.03
CA VAL A 59 9.29 16.05 -1.59
C VAL A 59 8.66 16.51 -2.92
N GLY A 60 7.55 15.90 -3.34
CA GLY A 60 6.80 16.28 -4.54
C GLY A 60 7.25 15.60 -5.84
N GLY A 61 8.24 14.72 -5.79
CA GLY A 61 8.65 13.90 -6.94
C GLY A 61 7.81 12.64 -7.10
N ARG A 62 7.87 12.01 -8.26
CA ARG A 62 7.22 10.72 -8.57
C ARG A 62 8.24 9.70 -9.03
N ARG A 63 8.10 8.44 -8.62
CA ARG A 63 8.93 7.34 -9.14
C ARG A 63 8.13 6.06 -9.26
N PHE A 64 8.60 5.13 -10.09
CA PHE A 64 8.06 3.77 -10.10
C PHE A 64 8.41 3.06 -8.78
N LEU A 65 7.43 2.34 -8.24
CA LEU A 65 7.65 1.33 -7.22
C LEU A 65 7.82 0.01 -7.95
N ASP A 66 9.08 -0.42 -8.09
CA ASP A 66 9.41 -1.66 -8.77
C ASP A 66 9.11 -2.87 -7.89
N MET A 67 8.87 -4.01 -8.53
CA MET A 67 8.69 -5.27 -7.84
C MET A 67 10.03 -5.66 -7.17
N PRO A 68 10.05 -5.99 -5.87
CA PRO A 68 11.26 -6.46 -5.23
C PRO A 68 11.73 -7.78 -5.86
N LEU A 69 13.04 -8.00 -5.93
CA LEU A 69 13.61 -9.26 -6.41
C LEU A 69 13.24 -10.45 -5.49
N GLY A 70 12.97 -10.16 -4.22
CA GLY A 70 12.53 -11.09 -3.18
C GLY A 70 12.41 -10.33 -1.85
N ASP A 71 11.88 -11.00 -0.80
CA ASP A 71 11.87 -10.40 0.53
C ASP A 71 13.31 -10.30 1.07
N PRO A 72 13.76 -9.12 1.52
CA PRO A 72 15.13 -8.92 1.99
C PRO A 72 15.41 -9.53 3.37
N VAL A 73 14.38 -10.00 4.10
CA VAL A 73 14.54 -10.60 5.41
C VAL A 73 14.59 -12.13 5.28
N PRO A 74 15.71 -12.79 5.61
CA PRO A 74 15.81 -14.24 5.52
C PRO A 74 14.88 -14.90 6.56
N ARG A 75 14.21 -15.98 6.16
CA ARG A 75 13.31 -16.78 7.01
C ARG A 75 12.14 -15.96 7.59
N ILE A 76 11.65 -14.98 6.82
CA ILE A 76 10.63 -14.03 7.28
C ILE A 76 9.26 -14.66 7.52
N CYS A 77 8.89 -15.74 6.83
CA CYS A 77 7.69 -16.55 7.07
C CYS A 77 7.96 -18.01 6.65
#